data_AF-A0A2H0URZ6-F1
#
_entry.id   AF-A0A2H0URZ6-F1
#
_cell.length_a   1.000
_cell.length_b   1.000
_cell.length_c   1.000
_cell.angle_alpha   90.00
_cell.angle_beta   90.00
_cell.angle_gamma   90.00
#
_symmetry.space_group_name_H-M   'P 1'
#
loop_
_entity.id
_entity.type
_entity.pdbx_description
1 polymer ?
#
loop_
_entity_poly.entity_id
_entity_poly.type
_entity_poly.pdbx_seq_one_letter_code
_entity_poly.pdbx_strand_id
1 'polypeptide(L)'
;MSIPLFLGFLFIGTFILGLALETFRVPWLFASLLIGLFLSGNSFLAQIVNTDTFDFLKTIGLYLLLFIIGFSLDLGKIKSSGKFIVKATLIIEIAEVLVIGSLIYFIFKIPILISILVALSFATVGEAILLPILEEFRLTKKSLGR
;
A
#
# COMPACT_ATOMS: atom_id res chain seq x y z
N MET A 1 11.82 20.55 14.61
CA MET A 1 12.65 20.08 13.47
C MET A 1 12.00 20.57 12.19
N SER A 2 12.75 21.01 11.17
CA SER A 2 12.14 21.44 9.90
C SER A 2 11.70 20.23 9.06
N ILE A 3 10.67 20.40 8.23
CA ILE A 3 10.13 19.34 7.37
C ILE A 3 11.21 18.71 6.46
N PRO A 4 12.11 19.48 5.80
CA PRO A 4 13.14 18.88 4.96
C PRO A 4 14.12 17.98 5.74
N LEU A 5 14.51 18.40 6.94
CA LEU A 5 15.37 17.60 7.83
C LEU A 5 14.67 16.31 8.24
N PHE A 6 13.38 16.39 8.59
CA PHE A 6 12.57 15.22 8.92
C PHE A 6 12.50 14.22 7.76
N LEU A 7 12.21 14.70 6.54
CA LEU A 7 12.16 13.87 5.35
C LEU A 7 13.53 13.26 5.01
N GLY A 8 14.62 13.99 5.23
CA GLY A 8 15.98 13.46 5.09
C GLY A 8 16.23 12.28 6.04
N PHE A 9 15.85 12.41 7.32
CA PHE A 9 15.94 11.30 8.27
C PHE A 9 15.04 10.12 7.89
N LEU A 10 13.81 10.38 7.46
CA LEU A 10 12.91 9.33 6.98
C LEU A 10 13.47 8.60 5.78
N PHE A 11 14.06 9.33 4.83
CA PHE A 11 14.66 8.76 3.64
C PHE A 11 15.87 7.88 3.98
N ILE A 12 16.79 8.38 4.80
CA ILE A 12 17.96 7.60 5.25
C ILE A 12 17.53 6.36 6.03
N GLY A 13 16.58 6.50 6.95
CA GLY A 13 16.02 5.38 7.70
C GLY A 13 15.41 4.34 6.78
N THR A 14 14.60 4.78 5.81
CA THR A 14 13.96 3.91 4.80
C THR A 14 15.00 3.20 3.96
N PHE A 15 16.06 3.90 3.56
CA PHE A 15 17.14 3.35 2.78
C PHE A 15 17.91 2.26 3.54
N ILE A 16 18.30 2.53 4.79
CA ILE A 16 19.03 1.57 5.63
C ILE A 16 18.16 0.33 5.92
N LEU A 17 16.90 0.54 6.28
CA LEU A 17 15.99 -0.57 6.53
C LEU A 17 15.68 -1.35 5.24
N GLY A 18 15.57 -0.67 4.10
CA GLY A 18 15.41 -1.27 2.78
C GLY A 18 16.54 -2.24 2.46
N LEU A 19 17.80 -1.82 2.64
CA LEU A 19 18.98 -2.67 2.48
C LEU A 19 18.94 -3.91 3.40
N ALA A 20 18.53 -3.72 4.66
CA ALA A 20 18.40 -4.83 5.60
C ALA A 20 17.31 -5.83 5.17
N LEU A 21 16.15 -5.32 4.74
CA LEU A 21 15.01 -6.11 4.27
C LEU A 21 15.29 -6.85 2.96
N GLU A 22 16.08 -6.25 2.06
CA GLU A 22 16.53 -6.87 0.82
C GLU A 22 17.31 -8.16 1.07
N THR A 23 18.07 -8.23 2.18
CA THR A 23 18.76 -9.45 2.60
C THR A 23 17.79 -10.61 2.85
N PHE A 24 16.53 -10.31 3.21
CA PHE A 24 15.46 -11.28 3.42
C PHE A 24 14.50 -11.39 2.21
N ARG A 25 14.83 -10.78 1.06
CA ARG A 25 13.96 -10.69 -0.13
C ARG A 25 12.60 -10.03 0.14
N VAL A 26 12.56 -9.11 1.10
CA VAL A 26 11.38 -8.31 1.38
C VAL A 26 11.44 -7.03 0.52
N PRO A 27 10.38 -6.68 -0.22
CA PRO A 27 10.37 -5.47 -1.05
C PRO A 27 10.65 -4.20 -0.26
N TRP A 28 11.39 -3.28 -0.88
CA TRP A 28 11.79 -2.00 -0.29
C TRP A 28 10.61 -1.13 0.17
N LEU A 29 9.43 -1.26 -0.46
CA LEU A 29 8.21 -0.55 -0.06
C LEU A 29 7.79 -0.85 1.39
N PHE A 30 8.12 -2.03 1.92
CA PHE A 30 7.84 -2.36 3.32
C PHE A 30 8.70 -1.54 4.30
N ALA A 31 9.88 -1.08 3.90
CA ALA A 31 10.75 -0.28 4.77
C ALA A 31 10.07 1.04 5.16
N SER A 32 9.51 1.77 4.20
CA SER A 32 8.83 3.04 4.46
C SER A 32 7.55 2.84 5.29
N LEU A 33 6.82 1.76 5.05
CA LEU A 33 5.63 1.40 5.83
C LEU A 33 5.98 1.06 7.29
N LEU A 34 7.00 0.23 7.52
CA LEU A 34 7.42 -0.15 8.86
C LEU A 34 7.97 1.04 9.65
N ILE A 35 8.71 1.93 8.99
CA ILE A 35 9.17 3.18 9.61
C ILE A 35 7.97 4.06 9.96
N GLY A 36 7.04 4.27 9.03
CA GLY A 36 5.81 5.01 9.32
C GLY A 36 5.03 4.44 10.50
N LEU A 37 4.89 3.11 10.56
CA LEU A 37 4.24 2.40 11.65
C LEU A 37 4.97 2.62 12.98
N PHE A 38 6.29 2.43 13.00
CA PHE A 38 7.12 2.63 14.19
C PHE A 38 7.04 4.06 14.72
N LEU A 39 6.97 5.03 13.81
CA LEU A 39 6.94 6.46 14.15
C LEU A 39 5.53 6.98 14.49
N SER A 40 4.46 6.26 14.15
CA SER A 40 3.06 6.70 14.28
C SER A 40 2.63 7.05 15.71
N GLY A 41 3.23 6.43 16.72
CA GLY A 41 2.90 6.66 18.14
C GLY A 41 3.66 7.81 18.82
N ASN A 42 4.56 8.50 18.11
CA ASN A 42 5.45 9.47 18.73
C ASN A 42 4.87 10.90 18.69
N SER A 43 4.56 11.46 19.86
CA SER A 43 3.97 12.80 20.02
C SER A 43 4.85 13.93 19.47
N PHE A 44 6.17 13.76 19.42
CA PHE A 44 7.08 14.72 18.80
C PHE A 44 6.92 14.77 17.27
N LEU A 45 6.63 13.61 16.65
CA LEU A 45 6.46 13.48 15.21
C LEU A 45 5.08 13.95 14.74
N ALA A 46 4.07 13.82 15.61
CA ALA A 46 2.73 14.36 15.36
C ALA A 46 2.75 15.86 15.02
N GLN A 47 3.66 16.64 15.63
CA GLN A 47 3.79 18.07 15.34
C GLN A 47 4.25 18.38 13.91
N ILE A 48 4.97 17.47 13.27
CA ILE A 48 5.48 17.64 11.90
C ILE A 48 4.51 17.03 10.88
N VAL A 49 3.99 15.83 11.20
CA VAL A 49 3.11 15.07 10.32
C VAL A 49 1.73 15.71 10.17
N ASN A 50 1.24 16.42 11.20
CA ASN A 50 -0.06 17.10 11.17
C ASN A 50 0.01 18.53 10.59
N THR A 51 1.02 18.84 9.77
CA THR A 51 1.14 20.14 9.11
C THR A 51 0.57 20.10 7.70
N ASP A 52 -0.06 21.18 7.25
CA ASP A 52 -0.63 21.29 5.90
C ASP A 52 0.41 20.99 4.80
N THR A 53 1.65 21.41 5.03
CA THR A 53 2.76 21.12 4.13
C THR A 53 3.06 19.62 4.05
N PHE A 54 3.07 18.91 5.18
CA PHE A 54 3.30 17.46 5.16
C PHE A 54 2.14 16.72 4.49
N ASP A 55 0.89 17.13 4.74
CA ASP A 55 -0.29 16.57 4.07
C ASP A 55 -0.29 16.82 2.55
N PHE A 56 0.14 18.00 2.12
CA PHE A 56 0.35 18.30 0.70
C PHE A 56 1.41 17.38 0.07
N LEU A 57 2.57 17.22 0.71
CA LEU A 57 3.63 16.33 0.22
C LEU A 57 3.18 14.86 0.19
N LYS A 58 2.49 14.39 1.23
CA LYS A 58 1.91 13.04 1.29
C LYS A 58 0.96 12.81 0.13
N THR A 59 0.09 13.78 -0.15
CA THR A 59 -0.89 13.71 -1.24
C THR A 59 -0.19 13.65 -2.60
N ILE A 60 0.84 14.48 -2.82
CA ILE A 60 1.67 14.41 -4.03
C ILE A 60 2.35 13.03 -4.15
N GLY A 61 2.94 12.52 -3.07
CA GLY A 61 3.59 11.21 -3.06
C GLY A 61 2.64 10.09 -3.46
N LEU A 62 1.41 10.10 -2.94
CA LEU A 62 0.37 9.15 -3.32
C LEU A 62 -0.02 9.28 -4.80
N TYR A 63 -0.21 10.49 -5.30
CA TYR A 63 -0.54 10.70 -6.72
C TYR A 63 0.59 10.27 -7.65
N LEU A 64 1.84 10.56 -7.31
CA LEU A 64 3.00 10.10 -8.08
C LEU A 64 3.12 8.58 -8.06
N LEU A 65 2.86 7.93 -6.92
CA LEU A 65 2.85 6.47 -6.82
C LEU A 65 1.78 5.87 -7.74
N LEU A 66 0.53 6.35 -7.66
CA LEU A 66 -0.56 5.90 -8.53
C LEU A 66 -0.28 6.18 -10.01
N PHE A 67 0.35 7.32 -10.31
CA PHE A 67 0.75 7.67 -11.66
C PHE A 67 1.81 6.70 -12.21
N ILE A 68 2.84 6.38 -11.43
CA ILE A 68 3.90 5.43 -11.83
C ILE A 68 3.30 4.03 -12.03
N ILE A 69 2.44 3.58 -11.10
CA ILE A 69 1.73 2.31 -11.23
C ILE A 69 0.93 2.32 -12.54
N GLY A 70 0.09 3.34 -12.77
CA GLY A 70 -0.70 3.46 -13.99
C GLY A 70 0.14 3.52 -15.26
N PHE A 71 1.30 4.20 -15.23
CA PHE A 71 2.22 4.31 -16.35
C PHE A 71 2.94 2.98 -16.67
N SER A 72 3.14 2.13 -15.66
CA SER A 72 3.75 0.80 -15.83
C SER A 72 2.82 -0.24 -16.47
N LEU A 73 1.52 0.06 -16.61
CA LEU A 73 0.52 -0.88 -17.11
C LEU A 73 0.47 -0.95 -18.64
N ASP A 74 0.27 -2.16 -19.16
CA ASP A 74 0.03 -2.42 -20.58
C ASP A 74 -1.47 -2.33 -20.89
N LEU A 75 -1.91 -1.19 -21.42
CA LEU A 75 -3.31 -0.94 -21.76
C LEU A 75 -3.88 -1.95 -22.76
N GLY A 76 -3.04 -2.51 -23.64
CA GLY A 76 -3.44 -3.54 -24.60
C GLY A 76 -3.84 -4.84 -23.90
N LYS A 77 -3.04 -5.28 -22.92
CA LYS A 77 -3.35 -6.45 -22.08
C LYS A 77 -4.53 -6.23 -21.15
N ILE A 78 -4.65 -5.04 -20.57
CA ILE A 78 -5.81 -4.67 -19.75
C ILE A 78 -7.08 -4.76 -20.58
N LYS A 79 -7.07 -4.22 -21.80
CA LYS A 79 -8.22 -4.26 -22.69
C LYS A 79 -8.60 -5.69 -23.08
N SER A 80 -7.63 -6.55 -23.40
CA SER A 80 -7.91 -7.94 -23.76
C SER A 80 -8.42 -8.78 -22.58
N SER A 81 -8.02 -8.44 -21.35
CA SER A 81 -8.39 -9.15 -20.13
C SER A 81 -9.50 -8.45 -19.31
N GLY A 82 -10.06 -7.35 -19.81
CA GLY A 82 -10.91 -6.44 -19.01
C GLY A 82 -12.12 -7.11 -18.36
N LYS A 83 -12.80 -8.04 -19.06
CA LYS A 83 -13.92 -8.80 -18.46
C LYS A 83 -13.48 -9.69 -17.30
N PHE A 84 -12.29 -10.27 -17.39
CA PHE A 84 -11.73 -11.07 -16.32
C PHE A 84 -11.32 -10.18 -15.14
N ILE A 85 -10.62 -9.06 -15.41
CA ILE A 85 -10.21 -8.10 -14.38
C ILE A 85 -11.43 -7.62 -13.58
N VAL A 86 -12.46 -7.10 -14.24
CA VAL A 86 -13.66 -6.58 -13.55
C VAL A 86 -14.34 -7.66 -12.71
N LYS A 87 -14.49 -8.88 -13.24
CA LYS A 87 -15.09 -9.99 -12.49
C LYS A 87 -14.24 -10.41 -11.31
N ALA A 88 -12.94 -10.57 -11.51
CA ALA A 88 -12.01 -10.98 -10.47
C ALA A 88 -11.98 -9.94 -9.34
N THR A 89 -11.78 -8.66 -9.67
CA THR A 89 -11.79 -7.57 -8.69
C THR A 89 -13.11 -7.52 -7.93
N LEU A 90 -14.27 -7.54 -8.60
CA LEU A 90 -15.56 -7.52 -7.90
C LEU A 90 -15.75 -8.73 -6.98
N ILE A 91 -15.39 -9.93 -7.43
CA ILE A 91 -15.54 -11.14 -6.63
C ILE A 91 -14.63 -11.09 -5.40
N ILE A 92 -13.36 -10.69 -5.58
CA ILE A 92 -12.37 -10.60 -4.50
C ILE A 92 -12.81 -9.54 -3.49
N GLU A 93 -13.15 -8.33 -3.93
CA GLU A 93 -13.60 -7.23 -3.08
C GLU A 93 -14.86 -7.59 -2.28
N ILE A 94 -15.86 -8.20 -2.92
CA ILE A 94 -17.08 -8.65 -2.23
C ILE A 94 -16.75 -9.75 -1.23
N ALA A 95 -15.93 -10.73 -1.61
CA ALA A 95 -15.52 -11.80 -0.70
C ALA A 95 -14.75 -11.25 0.50
N GLU A 96 -13.88 -10.26 0.30
CA GLU A 96 -13.11 -9.62 1.35
C GLU A 96 -14.01 -8.86 2.32
N VAL A 97 -14.96 -8.05 1.82
CA VAL A 97 -15.95 -7.38 2.66
C VAL A 97 -16.81 -8.39 3.44
N LEU A 98 -17.23 -9.48 2.80
CA LEU A 98 -18.03 -10.49 3.47
C LEU A 98 -17.25 -11.25 4.53
N VAL A 99 -15.99 -11.60 4.27
CA VAL A 99 -15.17 -12.40 5.20
C VAL A 99 -14.51 -11.50 6.25
N ILE A 100 -13.69 -10.53 5.83
CA ILE A 100 -12.95 -9.64 6.73
C ILE A 100 -13.91 -8.66 7.42
N GLY A 101 -14.86 -8.07 6.68
CA GLY A 101 -15.84 -7.16 7.28
C GLY A 101 -16.72 -7.85 8.31
N SER A 102 -17.18 -9.07 8.04
CA SER A 102 -17.92 -9.86 9.05
C SER A 102 -17.03 -10.23 10.22
N LEU A 103 -15.79 -10.65 9.97
CA LEU A 103 -14.84 -10.97 11.04
C LEU A 103 -14.70 -9.78 11.98
N ILE A 104 -14.37 -8.59 11.45
CA ILE A 104 -14.23 -7.33 12.19
C ILE A 104 -15.49 -7.02 13.01
N TYR A 105 -16.67 -7.11 12.37
CA TYR A 105 -17.95 -6.86 13.03
C TYR A 105 -18.16 -7.80 14.22
N PHE A 106 -17.94 -9.11 14.04
CA PHE A 106 -18.22 -10.09 15.07
C PHE A 106 -17.17 -10.12 16.19
N ILE A 107 -15.90 -9.87 15.90
CA ILE A 107 -14.80 -9.90 16.88
C ILE A 107 -14.67 -8.59 17.67
N PHE A 108 -14.71 -7.45 16.99
CA PHE A 108 -14.50 -6.13 17.61
C PHE A 108 -15.82 -5.43 17.97
N LYS A 109 -16.97 -5.96 17.55
CA LYS A 109 -18.31 -5.40 17.82
C LYS A 109 -18.46 -3.93 17.34
N ILE A 110 -17.77 -3.58 16.27
CA ILE A 110 -17.79 -2.24 15.66
C ILE A 110 -18.98 -2.17 14.69
N PRO A 111 -19.61 -0.99 14.46
CA PRO A 111 -20.69 -0.83 13.48
C PRO A 111 -20.38 -1.45 12.11
N ILE A 112 -21.42 -2.02 11.47
CA ILE A 112 -21.32 -2.72 10.18
C ILE A 112 -20.67 -1.83 9.11
N LEU A 113 -21.07 -0.56 9.03
CA LEU A 113 -20.54 0.40 8.05
C LEU A 113 -19.03 0.58 8.23
N ILE A 114 -18.56 0.77 9.46
CA ILE A 114 -17.13 0.94 9.75
C ILE A 114 -16.38 -0.36 9.46
N SER A 115 -16.96 -1.51 9.80
CA SER A 115 -16.35 -2.82 9.52
C SER A 115 -16.17 -3.06 8.01
N ILE A 116 -17.16 -2.67 7.20
CA ILE A 116 -17.09 -2.71 5.74
C ILE A 116 -16.02 -1.74 5.21
N LEU A 117 -16.00 -0.49 5.69
CA LEU A 117 -15.03 0.52 5.25
C LEU A 117 -13.59 0.10 5.58
N VAL A 118 -13.37 -0.49 6.75
CA VAL A 118 -12.06 -1.02 7.15
C VAL A 118 -11.69 -2.19 6.24
N ALA A 119 -12.58 -3.15 5.99
CA ALA A 119 -12.31 -4.27 5.09
C ALA A 119 -11.95 -3.81 3.66
N LEU A 120 -12.70 -2.88 3.08
CA LEU A 120 -12.39 -2.29 1.76
C LEU A 120 -11.03 -1.58 1.71
N SER A 121 -10.57 -1.05 2.85
CA SER A 121 -9.27 -0.38 2.93
C SER A 121 -8.09 -1.36 2.81
N PHE A 122 -8.29 -2.65 3.12
CA PHE A 122 -7.25 -3.67 2.99
C PHE A 122 -7.12 -4.21 1.56
N ALA A 123 -8.23 -4.29 0.83
CA ALA A 123 -8.30 -4.91 -0.50
C ALA A 123 -7.36 -4.25 -1.53
N THR A 124 -7.30 -2.92 -1.54
CA THR A 124 -6.53 -2.14 -2.52
C THR A 124 -5.03 -2.08 -2.22
N VAL A 125 -4.60 -2.43 -1.00
CA VAL A 125 -3.20 -2.31 -0.57
C VAL A 125 -2.36 -3.52 -1.01
N GLY A 126 -2.98 -4.71 -1.10
CA GLY A 126 -2.29 -5.94 -1.45
C GLY A 126 -1.78 -5.97 -2.89
N GLU A 127 -2.56 -5.45 -3.85
CA GLU A 127 -2.25 -5.54 -5.27
C GLU A 127 -1.01 -4.72 -5.68
N ALA A 128 -0.85 -3.52 -5.11
CA ALA A 128 0.29 -2.64 -5.39
C ALA A 128 1.62 -3.22 -4.87
N ILE A 129 1.56 -4.03 -3.81
CA ILE A 129 2.71 -4.68 -3.18
C ILE A 129 3.06 -5.99 -3.88
N LEU A 130 2.08 -6.65 -4.52
CA LEU A 130 2.25 -7.93 -5.19
C LEU A 130 3.21 -7.84 -6.39
N LEU A 131 3.18 -6.74 -7.14
CA LEU A 131 4.04 -6.53 -8.32
C LEU A 131 5.55 -6.58 -7.97
N PRO A 132 6.06 -5.77 -7.02
CA PRO A 132 7.44 -5.88 -6.54
C PRO A 132 7.80 -7.29 -6.05
N ILE A 133 6.88 -7.99 -5.39
CA ILE A 133 7.09 -9.37 -4.94
C ILE A 133 7.24 -10.30 -6.16
N LEU A 134 6.34 -10.22 -7.14
CA LEU A 134 6.38 -11.04 -8.34
C LEU A 134 7.65 -10.78 -9.16
N GLU A 135 8.14 -9.54 -9.20
CA GLU A 135 9.42 -9.17 -9.82
C GLU A 135 10.61 -9.80 -9.10
N GLU A 136 10.66 -9.69 -7.77
CA GLU A 136 11.72 -10.28 -6.93
C GLU A 136 11.81 -11.81 -7.14
N PHE A 137 10.66 -12.49 -7.23
CA PHE A 137 10.61 -13.92 -7.50
C PHE A 137 10.68 -14.31 -8.99
N ARG A 138 10.85 -13.33 -9.90
CA ARG A 138 10.89 -13.53 -11.37
C ARG A 138 9.65 -14.24 -11.93
N LEU A 139 8.50 -14.06 -11.30
CA LEU A 139 7.22 -14.68 -11.67
C LEU A 139 6.39 -13.82 -12.64
N THR A 140 6.84 -12.60 -12.95
CA THR A 140 6.17 -11.67 -13.89
C THR A 140 6.00 -12.19 -15.32
N LYS A 141 6.76 -13.23 -15.72
CA LYS A 141 6.64 -13.84 -17.06
C LYS A 141 5.65 -15.02 -17.11
N LYS A 142 5.07 -15.45 -15.99
CA LYS A 142 4.06 -16.52 -15.95
C LYS A 142 2.64 -15.94 -16.06
N SER A 143 1.66 -16.79 -16.39
CA SER A 143 0.24 -16.40 -16.51
C SER A 143 -0.34 -15.76 -15.25
N LEU A 144 0.31 -15.93 -14.09
CA LEU A 144 -0.05 -15.34 -12.80
C LEU A 144 0.41 -13.88 -12.63
N GLY A 145 1.41 -13.43 -13.40
CA GLY A 145 1.99 -12.08 -13.32
C GLY A 145 1.73 -11.24 -14.58
N ARG A 146 0.75 -11.64 -15.40
CA ARG A 146 0.32 -10.96 -16.63
C ARG A 146 -0.93 -10.13 -16.40
#